data_AF-A0A7X7QRS8-F1
#
_entry.id   AF-A0A7X7QRS8-F1
#
_cell.length_a   1.000
_cell.length_b   1.000
_cell.length_c   1.000
_cell.angle_alpha   90.00
_cell.angle_beta   90.00
_cell.angle_gamma   90.00
#
_symmetry.space_group_name_H-M   'P 1'
#
loop_
_entity.id
_entity.type
_entity.pdbx_description
1 polymer ?
#
loop_
_entity_poly.entity_id
_entity_poly.type
_entity_poly.pdbx_seq_one_letter_code
_entity_poly.pdbx_strand_id
1 'polypeptide(L)' 'EVETPADTFVELPGWTKGAVWINGFNLGRFWTRGPQRSLYLPGPLLRKGRNEVLVLELHAAGPGRQVVFKDKPDLGRNTP' A
#
# COMPACT_ATOMS: atom_id res chain seq x y z
N GLU A 1 8.37 -11.10 7.42
CA GLU A 1 9.54 -10.21 7.60
C GLU A 1 10.22 -10.05 6.25
N VAL A 2 11.09 -9.04 6.10
CA VAL A 2 11.79 -8.74 4.85
C VAL A 2 13.23 -9.25 4.93
N GLU A 3 13.65 -10.16 4.04
CA GLU A 3 15.05 -10.64 4.02
C GLU A 3 16.00 -9.64 3.34
N THR A 4 15.58 -9.13 2.19
CA THR A 4 16.32 -8.15 1.39
C THR A 4 15.36 -7.03 0.98
N PRO A 5 15.57 -5.79 1.44
CA PRO A 5 14.77 -4.65 1.00
C PRO A 5 14.83 -4.48 -0.52
N ALA A 6 13.66 -4.33 -1.14
CA ALA A 6 13.51 -4.10 -2.56
C ALA A 6 12.25 -3.28 -2.81
N ASP A 7 12.21 -2.62 -3.96
CA ASP A 7 11.02 -1.92 -4.43
C ASP A 7 9.82 -2.88 -4.51
N THR A 8 8.65 -2.37 -4.12
CA THR A 8 7.40 -3.14 -4.15
C THR A 8 6.21 -2.18 -4.29
N PHE A 9 5.03 -2.75 -4.47
CA PHE A 9 3.78 -1.99 -4.56
C PHE A 9 2.81 -2.42 -3.47
N VAL A 10 2.25 -1.47 -2.73
CA VAL A 10 1.26 -1.71 -1.66
C VAL A 10 -0.14 -1.61 -2.23
N GLU A 11 -0.93 -2.65 -2.02
CA GLU A 11 -2.37 -2.67 -2.27
C GLU A 11 -3.14 -2.91 -0.97
N LEU A 12 -4.35 -2.36 -0.90
CA LEU A 12 -5.20 -2.39 0.28
C LEU A 12 -6.57 -3.02 -0.01
N PRO A 13 -6.64 -4.32 -0.37
CA PRO A 13 -7.93 -5.00 -0.55
C PRO A 13 -8.72 -5.02 0.76
N GLY A 14 -10.02 -4.73 0.65
CA GLY A 14 -10.94 -4.65 1.80
C GLY A 14 -10.88 -3.32 2.57
N TRP A 15 -10.06 -2.37 2.16
CA TRP A 15 -10.06 -0.98 2.65
C TRP A 15 -10.77 -0.06 1.65
N THR A 16 -11.25 1.12 2.09
CA THR A 16 -12.02 2.02 1.20
C THR A 16 -11.24 3.28 0.82
N LYS A 17 -10.84 4.12 1.78
CA LYS A 17 -10.19 5.40 1.51
C LYS A 17 -9.37 5.88 2.69
N GLY A 18 -8.09 6.16 2.45
CA GLY A 18 -7.24 6.67 3.52
C GLY A 18 -5.80 6.90 3.11
N ALA A 19 -4.88 6.69 4.04
CA ALA A 19 -3.45 6.87 3.85
C ALA A 19 -2.64 5.76 4.54
N VAL A 20 -1.44 5.51 4.03
CA VAL A 20 -0.52 4.45 4.52
C VAL A 20 0.82 5.04 4.89
N TRP A 21 1.40 4.54 5.97
CA TRP A 21 2.77 4.80 6.38
C TRP A 21 3.55 3.50 6.47
N ILE A 22 4.81 3.53 6.02
CA ILE A 22 5.78 2.44 6.17
C ILE A 22 6.95 2.98 6.98
N ASN A 23 7.21 2.38 8.15
CA ASN A 23 8.28 2.81 9.05
C ASN A 23 8.27 4.33 9.35
N GLY A 24 7.08 4.92 9.51
CA GLY A 24 6.89 6.34 9.77
C GLY A 24 6.89 7.25 8.53
N PHE A 25 7.24 6.74 7.34
CA PHE A 25 7.16 7.50 6.09
C PHE A 25 5.76 7.45 5.49
N ASN A 26 5.14 8.60 5.19
CA ASN A 26 3.83 8.67 4.55
C ASN A 26 3.93 8.29 3.07
N LEU A 27 3.42 7.10 2.73
CA LEU A 27 3.45 6.55 1.37
C LEU A 27 2.44 7.23 0.43
N GLY A 28 1.38 7.82 1.01
CA GLY A 28 0.35 8.52 0.27
C GLY A 28 -1.04 7.95 0.47
N ARG A 29 -1.96 8.37 -0.40
CA ARG A 29 -3.41 8.13 -0.28
C ARG A 29 -3.85 6.96 -1.14
N PHE A 30 -4.69 6.09 -0.59
CA PHE A 30 -5.40 5.06 -1.37
C PHE A 30 -6.90 5.37 -1.44
N TRP A 31 -7.53 4.96 -2.53
CA TRP A 31 -8.99 4.99 -2.67
C TRP A 31 -9.45 3.94 -3.67
N THR A 32 -10.44 3.12 -3.30
CA THR A 32 -11.07 2.13 -4.19
C THR A 32 -11.70 2.71 -5.46
N ARG A 33 -11.93 4.02 -5.53
CA ARG A 33 -12.42 4.69 -6.75
C ARG A 33 -11.42 4.61 -7.92
N GLY A 34 -10.13 4.40 -7.66
CA GLY A 34 -9.11 4.33 -8.71
C GLY A 34 -8.85 5.67 -9.43
N PRO A 35 -8.21 5.66 -10.63
CA PRO A 35 -7.78 4.47 -11.36
C PRO A 35 -6.64 3.72 -10.65
N GLN A 36 -5.73 4.45 -10.00
CA GLN A 36 -4.61 3.88 -9.26
C GLN A 36 -5.11 2.98 -8.10
N ARG A 37 -4.59 1.76 -8.04
CA ARG A 37 -4.91 0.77 -7.00
C ARG A 37 -3.71 0.39 -6.14
N SER A 38 -2.50 0.61 -6.63
CA SER A 38 -1.26 0.36 -5.89
C SER A 38 -0.52 1.64 -5.56
N LEU A 39 0.14 1.67 -4.39
CA LEU A 39 1.10 2.70 -3.99
C LEU A 39 2.51 2.15 -4.15
N TYR A 40 3.40 2.89 -4.83
CA TYR A 40 4.80 2.50 -4.92
C TYR A 40 5.49 2.65 -3.57
N LEU A 41 6.18 1.60 -3.13
CA LEU A 41 7.02 1.56 -1.94
C LEU A 41 8.49 1.38 -2.35
N PRO A 42 9.28 2.46 -2.28
CA PRO A 42 10.72 2.38 -2.48
C PRO A 42 11.39 1.42 -1.48
N GLY A 43 12.28 0.56 -1.98
CA GLY A 43 13.09 -0.35 -1.18
C GLY A 43 13.85 0.31 -0.03
N PRO A 44 14.41 1.54 -0.18
CA PRO A 44 15.08 2.25 0.92
C PRO A 44 14.19 2.57 2.14
N LEU A 45 12.85 2.55 1.99
CA LEU A 45 11.94 2.72 3.11
C LEU A 45 11.74 1.43 3.93
N LEU A 46 12.16 0.28 3.39
CA LEU A 46 12.10 -1.02 4.07
C LEU A 46 13.41 -1.31 4.82
N ARG A 47 13.29 -2.09 5.89
CA ARG A 47 14.39 -2.60 6.72
C ARG A 47 14.45 -4.11 6.59
N LYS A 48 15.64 -4.71 6.69
CA LYS A 48 15.75 -6.16 6.90
C LYS A 48 15.06 -6.53 8.23
N GLY A 49 14.28 -7.60 8.22
CA GLY A 49 13.48 -8.07 9.34
C GLY A 49 12.10 -7.41 9.41
N ARG A 50 11.72 -6.96 10.61
CA ARG A 50 10.39 -6.41 10.89
C ARG A 50 10.25 -4.97 10.39
N ASN A 51 9.12 -4.71 9.75
CA ASN A 51 8.71 -3.38 9.29
C ASN A 51 7.35 -3.03 9.89
N GLU A 52 7.11 -1.75 10.14
CA GLU A 52 5.82 -1.25 10.60
C GLU A 52 5.00 -0.73 9.43
N VAL A 53 3.73 -1.14 9.40
CA VAL A 53 2.73 -0.62 8.47
C VAL A 53 1.61 0.00 9.30
N LEU A 54 1.35 1.28 9.07
CA LEU A 54 0.23 1.98 9.68
C LEU A 54 -0.75 2.43 8.59
N VAL A 55 -2.03 2.13 8.78
CA VAL A 55 -3.09 2.48 7.84
C VAL A 55 -4.13 3.32 8.56
N LEU A 56 -4.37 4.54 8.07
CA LEU A 56 -5.52 5.34 8.44
C LEU A 56 -6.64 5.04 7.45
N GLU A 57 -7.82 4.65 7.95
CA GLU A 57 -9.02 4.47 7.13
C GLU A 57 -10.08 5.50 7.50
N LEU A 58 -10.65 6.15 6.50
CA LEU A 58 -11.56 7.30 6.67
C LEU A 58 -13.03 6.94 6.50
N HIS A 59 -13.36 5.78 5.91
CA HIS A 59 -14.72 5.37 5.63
C HIS A 59 -15.04 4.05 6.35
N ALA A 60 -14.71 2.92 5.72
CA ALA A 60 -15.04 1.59 6.21
C ALA A 60 -13.95 0.60 5.79
N ALA A 61 -13.60 -0.29 6.71
CA ALA A 61 -12.74 -1.42 6.44
C ALA A 61 -13.55 -2.71 6.57
N GLY A 62 -13.65 -3.47 5.49
CA GLY A 62 -14.44 -4.71 5.43
C GLY A 62 -13.80 -5.87 6.21
N PRO A 63 -14.57 -6.95 6.44
CA PRO A 63 -14.00 -8.21 6.89
C PRO A 63 -12.94 -8.71 5.89
N GLY A 64 -11.84 -9.26 6.40
CA GLY A 64 -10.75 -9.77 5.55
C GLY A 64 -9.83 -8.71 4.94
N ARG A 65 -9.89 -7.45 5.43
CA ARG A 65 -8.95 -6.38 5.04
C ARG A 65 -7.49 -6.82 5.19
N GLN A 66 -6.69 -6.55 4.17
CA GLN A 66 -5.28 -6.95 4.11
C GLN A 66 -4.43 -5.80 3.57
N VAL A 67 -3.14 -5.81 3.89
CA VAL A 67 -2.14 -5.02 3.19
C VAL A 67 -1.30 -6.00 2.41
N VAL A 68 -1.28 -5.84 1.10
CA VAL A 68 -0.64 -6.77 0.16
C VAL A 68 0.51 -6.06 -0.53
N PHE A 69 1.63 -6.75 -0.68
CA PHE A 69 2.81 -6.26 -1.39
C PHE A 69 2.96 -7.04 -2.70
N LYS A 70 3.06 -6.34 -3.82
CA LYS A 70 3.19 -6.92 -5.17
C LYS A 70 4.45 -6.46 -5.89
N ASP A 71 4.92 -7.28 -6.81
CA ASP A 71 6.06 -7.04 -7.69
C ASP A 71 5.76 -6.02 -8.81
N LYS A 72 4.49 -5.88 -9.18
CA LYS A 72 4.03 -4.98 -10.25
C LYS A 72 2.90 -4.07 -9.79
N PRO A 73 2.82 -2.83 -10.30
CA PRO A 73 1.73 -1.93 -9.98
C PRO A 73 0.44 -2.27 -10.75
N ASP A 74 -0.70 -2.01 -10.13
CA ASP A 74 -1.98 -1.78 -10.80
C ASP A 74 -2.29 -0.26 -10.73
N LEU A 75 -2.03 0.43 -11.84
CA LEU A 75 -2.32 1.86 -11.99
C LEU A 75 -3.74 2.12 -12.50
N GLY A 76 -4.56 1.07 -12.66
CA GLY A 76 -5.85 1.12 -13.33
C GLY A 76 -5.73 1.31 -14.84
N ARG A 77 -6.88 1.40 -15.50
CA ARG A 77 -6.94 1.74 -16.93
C ARG A 77 -6.88 3.26 -17.08
N ASN A 78 -5.98 3.75 -17.92
CA ASN A 78 -6.13 5.08 -18.51
C ASN A 78 -7.26 5.00 -19.54
N THR A 79 -8.47 5.36 -19.16
CA THR A 79 -9.48 5.78 -20.13
C THR A 79 -9.16 7.24 -20.49
N PRO A 80 -8.79 7.53 -21.76
CA PRO A 80 -8.63 8.90 -22.23
C PRO A 80 -9.96 9.67 -22.21
#